data_AF-A0A395SD42-F1
#
_entry.id   AF-A0A395SD42-F1
#
_cell.length_a   1.000
_cell.length_b   1.000
_cell.length_c   1.000
_cell.angle_alpha   90.00
_cell.angle_beta   90.00
_cell.angle_gamma   90.00
#
_symmetry.space_group_name_H-M   'P 1'
#
loop_
_entity.id
_entity.type
_entity.pdbx_description
1 polymer ?
#
loop_
_entity_poly.entity_id
_entity_poly.type
_entity_poly.pdbx_seq_one_letter_code
_entity_poly.pdbx_strand_id
1 'polypeptide(L)'
;MVQLFVILSFAFHTATLLYLPKVKEWLIPSRPRVVTTSSTLIAQVNNTFAISPTFSKNETKNHGTSAALLCGDVWLALSLMAGTDAFWVVATFNHTLMKNWHYFISMRMMTLASILSFCLYIPSNWGSKATQIQDYSFALSLSCLTYFLFNYALSRVHRRPPSTLINAHFGTIQQYSDKMSRSSFGWDRALQVSAIICSFPTVLTTIMPSGWVTVIPLLTIPFESILLASKKLGRSPEFILSGGVFIHAVCFTHWGLSQVNASPRLLLPSWVFLALVVVGRLILDLHLQSSSLRYPEFLWVRKEVLISTESLLRVCAACLMAEQFGLPVVSYCKLFIIPVFYSISLLGVATPAAYSVVTKKSKYG
;
A
#
# COMPACT_ATOMS: atom_id res chain seq x y z
N MET A 1 12.81 -22.15 6.00
CA MET A 1 11.93 -22.70 7.05
C MET A 1 10.89 -21.68 7.53
N VAL A 2 11.28 -20.52 8.11
CA VAL A 2 10.32 -19.50 8.62
C VAL A 2 9.40 -18.91 7.52
N GLN A 3 9.93 -18.61 6.34
CA GLN A 3 9.14 -18.12 5.21
C GLN A 3 8.12 -19.16 4.68
N LEU A 4 8.51 -20.43 4.66
CA LEU A 4 7.61 -21.55 4.32
C LEU A 4 6.53 -21.73 5.39
N PHE A 5 6.89 -21.56 6.66
CA PHE A 5 5.96 -21.64 7.79
C PHE A 5 4.91 -20.52 7.77
N VAL A 6 5.29 -19.30 7.38
CA VAL A 6 4.33 -18.18 7.20
C VAL A 6 3.40 -18.46 6.02
N ILE A 7 3.91 -18.98 4.90
CA ILE A 7 3.09 -19.33 3.72
C ILE A 7 2.17 -20.54 4.01
N LEU A 8 2.63 -21.53 4.76
CA LEU A 8 1.83 -22.68 5.18
C LEU A 8 0.79 -22.31 6.24
N SER A 9 1.16 -21.47 7.21
CA SER A 9 0.21 -20.91 8.19
C SER A 9 -0.86 -20.07 7.48
N PHE A 10 -0.46 -19.31 6.46
CA PHE A 10 -1.36 -18.55 5.59
C PHE A 10 -2.30 -19.47 4.81
N ALA A 11 -1.80 -20.50 4.14
CA ALA A 11 -2.63 -21.45 3.39
C ALA A 11 -3.59 -22.23 4.31
N PHE A 12 -3.11 -22.66 5.48
CA PHE A 12 -3.89 -23.38 6.48
C PHE A 12 -4.99 -22.53 7.09
N HIS A 13 -4.70 -21.27 7.46
CA HIS A 13 -5.69 -20.37 8.05
C HIS A 13 -6.74 -19.92 7.03
N THR A 14 -6.34 -19.71 5.78
CA THR A 14 -7.25 -19.39 4.66
C THR A 14 -8.18 -20.56 4.36
N ALA A 15 -7.65 -21.79 4.31
CA ALA A 15 -8.47 -22.99 4.17
C ALA A 15 -9.44 -23.14 5.36
N THR A 16 -8.97 -22.94 6.59
CA THR A 16 -9.80 -23.06 7.79
C THR A 16 -10.96 -22.05 7.81
N LEU A 17 -10.72 -20.79 7.42
CA LEU A 17 -11.74 -19.75 7.34
C LEU A 17 -12.77 -19.99 6.21
N LEU A 18 -12.32 -20.56 5.08
CA LEU A 18 -13.20 -20.89 3.94
C LEU A 18 -14.03 -22.16 4.15
N TYR A 19 -13.53 -23.11 4.95
CA TYR A 19 -14.22 -24.38 5.27
C TYR A 19 -15.05 -24.33 6.56
N LEU A 20 -15.05 -23.22 7.30
CA LEU A 20 -15.95 -23.00 8.43
C LEU A 20 -17.37 -22.71 7.92
N PRO A 21 -18.35 -23.61 8.17
CA PRO A 21 -19.67 -23.53 7.53
C PRO A 21 -20.45 -22.26 7.86
N LYS A 22 -20.17 -21.59 8.99
CA LYS A 22 -20.83 -20.33 9.40
C LYS A 22 -20.22 -19.06 8.78
N VAL A 23 -18.97 -19.10 8.32
CA VAL A 23 -18.28 -17.90 7.77
C VAL A 23 -18.63 -17.71 6.28
N LYS A 24 -18.90 -18.80 5.57
CA LYS A 24 -19.36 -18.81 4.17
C LYS A 24 -20.67 -18.05 3.97
N GLU A 25 -21.59 -18.12 4.92
CA GLU A 25 -22.90 -17.44 4.86
C GLU A 25 -22.81 -15.94 5.20
N TRP A 26 -21.80 -15.53 5.98
CA TRP A 26 -21.56 -14.11 6.29
C TRP A 26 -20.75 -13.38 5.21
N LEU A 27 -19.88 -14.09 4.48
CA LEU A 27 -19.00 -13.51 3.44
C LEU A 27 -19.64 -13.51 2.03
N ILE A 28 -20.73 -14.23 1.83
CA ILE A 28 -21.47 -14.26 0.56
C ILE A 28 -22.84 -13.63 0.80
N PRO A 29 -23.04 -12.33 0.52
CA PRO A 29 -24.39 -11.80 0.44
C PRO A 29 -25.08 -12.54 -0.71
N SER A 30 -26.10 -13.33 -0.37
CA SER A 30 -26.99 -13.97 -1.33
C SER A 30 -27.48 -12.93 -2.32
N ARG A 31 -27.11 -13.08 -3.60
CA ARG A 31 -27.67 -12.30 -4.71
C ARG A 31 -29.21 -12.36 -4.63
N PRO A 32 -29.93 -11.26 -4.85
CA PRO A 32 -31.35 -11.36 -5.11
C PRO A 32 -31.53 -12.10 -6.44
N ARG A 33 -32.20 -13.26 -6.39
CA ARG A 33 -32.77 -13.92 -7.58
C ARG A 33 -33.79 -12.96 -8.17
N VAL A 34 -33.45 -12.29 -9.27
CA VAL A 34 -34.45 -11.71 -10.16
C VAL A 34 -35.13 -12.88 -10.87
N VAL A 35 -36.21 -13.37 -10.27
CA VAL A 35 -37.21 -14.20 -10.94
C VAL A 35 -38.13 -13.22 -11.66
N THR A 36 -37.95 -13.05 -12.96
CA THR A 36 -38.97 -12.42 -13.82
C THR A 36 -39.64 -13.51 -14.64
N THR A 37 -40.58 -14.21 -14.01
CA THR A 37 -41.74 -14.77 -14.71
C THR A 37 -42.84 -13.71 -14.69
N SER A 38 -43.14 -13.11 -15.84
CA SER A 38 -44.52 -13.01 -16.36
C SER A 38 -44.59 -12.17 -17.62
N SER A 39 -45.31 -12.76 -18.57
CA SER A 39 -45.82 -12.26 -19.83
C SER A 39 -46.66 -10.99 -19.69
N THR A 40 -46.25 -9.91 -20.35
CA THR A 40 -47.15 -8.90 -20.95
C THR A 40 -46.34 -8.07 -21.95
N LEU A 41 -46.03 -8.66 -23.11
CA LEU A 41 -45.70 -7.92 -24.32
C LEU A 41 -46.95 -7.98 -25.19
N ILE A 42 -47.79 -6.94 -25.12
CA ILE A 42 -48.67 -6.42 -26.18
C ILE A 42 -49.33 -5.17 -25.58
N ALA A 43 -49.35 -4.10 -26.39
CA ALA A 43 -49.84 -2.75 -26.11
C ALA A 43 -48.89 -1.87 -25.27
N GLN A 44 -48.10 -1.02 -25.93
CA GLN A 44 -48.56 0.33 -26.28
C GLN A 44 -47.43 1.05 -27.03
N VAL A 45 -47.57 1.09 -28.35
CA VAL A 45 -46.87 2.04 -29.23
C VAL A 45 -47.56 3.40 -29.07
N ASN A 46 -46.74 4.45 -29.12
CA ASN A 46 -47.06 5.89 -29.11
C ASN A 46 -47.26 6.53 -27.74
N ASN A 47 -46.20 7.17 -27.23
CA ASN A 47 -46.15 8.62 -27.08
C ASN A 47 -44.78 9.12 -26.58
N THR A 48 -44.18 10.01 -27.38
CA THR A 48 -43.43 11.21 -27.01
C THR A 48 -42.20 11.09 -26.07
N PHE A 49 -41.03 11.38 -26.65
CA PHE A 49 -39.83 11.99 -26.06
C PHE A 49 -39.89 12.31 -24.55
N ALA A 50 -39.33 11.41 -23.74
CA ALA A 50 -38.65 11.74 -22.49
C ALA A 50 -37.70 10.58 -22.13
N ILE A 51 -36.50 10.58 -22.71
CA ILE A 51 -35.40 9.74 -22.21
C ILE A 51 -35.05 10.28 -20.82
N SER A 52 -35.58 9.61 -19.79
CA SER A 52 -35.27 9.93 -18.41
C SER A 52 -33.76 9.80 -18.17
N PRO A 53 -33.07 10.79 -17.56
CA PRO A 53 -31.63 10.75 -17.31
C PRO A 53 -31.24 9.80 -16.15
N THR A 54 -32.18 9.03 -15.62
CA THR A 54 -31.99 8.12 -14.49
C THR A 54 -31.17 6.87 -14.85
N PHE A 55 -31.09 6.48 -16.11
CA PHE A 55 -30.26 5.34 -16.54
C PHE A 55 -28.76 5.65 -16.64
N SER A 56 -28.36 6.92 -16.80
CA SER A 56 -26.95 7.30 -16.97
C SER A 56 -26.17 7.41 -15.66
N LYS A 57 -26.83 7.79 -14.55
CA LYS A 57 -26.17 7.98 -13.24
C LYS A 57 -25.78 6.66 -12.56
N ASN A 58 -26.57 5.61 -12.72
CA ASN A 58 -26.29 4.33 -12.08
C ASN A 58 -25.18 3.55 -12.79
N GLU A 59 -25.13 3.58 -14.13
CA GLU A 59 -24.05 2.95 -14.90
C GLU A 59 -22.71 3.67 -14.72
N THR A 60 -22.69 5.01 -14.72
CA THR A 60 -21.47 5.78 -14.46
C THR A 60 -20.97 5.62 -13.02
N LYS A 61 -21.87 5.55 -12.03
CA LYS A 61 -21.50 5.27 -10.63
C LYS A 61 -20.96 3.86 -10.44
N ASN A 62 -21.54 2.85 -11.10
CA ASN A 62 -21.07 1.48 -11.05
C ASN A 62 -19.72 1.30 -11.77
N HIS A 63 -19.53 1.96 -12.92
CA HIS A 63 -18.25 1.97 -13.64
C HIS A 63 -17.13 2.66 -12.84
N GLY A 64 -17.39 3.83 -12.26
CA GLY A 64 -16.41 4.54 -11.43
C GLY A 64 -16.00 3.74 -10.19
N THR A 65 -16.93 3.00 -9.59
CA THR A 65 -16.64 2.14 -8.43
C THR A 65 -15.80 0.92 -8.83
N SER A 66 -16.10 0.29 -9.97
CA SER A 66 -15.31 -0.83 -10.50
C SER A 66 -13.89 -0.42 -10.91
N ALA A 67 -13.73 0.76 -11.53
CA ALA A 67 -12.43 1.28 -11.93
C ALA A 67 -11.55 1.60 -10.71
N ALA A 68 -12.12 2.19 -9.67
CA ALA A 68 -11.40 2.49 -8.43
C ALA A 68 -10.86 1.22 -7.74
N LEU A 69 -11.67 0.16 -7.68
CA LEU A 69 -11.27 -1.12 -7.10
C LEU A 69 -10.19 -1.82 -7.95
N LEU A 70 -10.31 -1.77 -9.28
CA LEU A 70 -9.28 -2.30 -10.19
C LEU A 70 -7.93 -1.59 -9.99
N CYS A 71 -7.97 -0.26 -9.82
CA CYS A 71 -6.78 0.54 -9.52
C CYS A 71 -6.17 0.17 -8.17
N GLY A 72 -7.01 -0.16 -7.18
CA GLY A 72 -6.57 -0.73 -5.90
C GLY A 72 -5.81 -2.04 -6.07
N ASP A 73 -6.32 -2.96 -6.88
CA ASP A 73 -5.66 -4.24 -7.15
C ASP A 73 -4.33 -4.07 -7.89
N VAL A 74 -4.26 -3.17 -8.88
CA VAL A 74 -3.01 -2.86 -9.61
C VAL A 74 -1.99 -2.23 -8.66
N TRP A 75 -2.41 -1.25 -7.85
CA TRP A 75 -1.56 -0.60 -6.87
C TRP A 75 -0.98 -1.62 -5.89
N LEU A 76 -1.84 -2.52 -5.39
CA LEU A 76 -1.46 -3.57 -4.45
C LEU A 76 -0.44 -4.52 -5.08
N ALA A 77 -0.69 -4.98 -6.31
CA ALA A 77 0.21 -5.89 -7.02
C ALA A 77 1.60 -5.27 -7.22
N LEU A 78 1.67 -4.03 -7.70
CA LEU A 78 2.93 -3.33 -7.96
C LEU A 78 3.69 -2.98 -6.68
N SER A 79 2.98 -2.70 -5.58
CA SER A 79 3.60 -2.31 -4.31
C SER A 79 3.95 -3.49 -3.40
N LEU A 80 3.40 -4.68 -3.67
CA LEU A 80 3.51 -5.85 -2.79
C LEU A 80 4.97 -6.20 -2.47
N MET A 81 5.82 -6.26 -3.48
CA MET A 81 7.23 -6.64 -3.27
C MET A 81 8.02 -5.54 -2.58
N ALA A 82 7.80 -4.28 -2.94
CA ALA A 82 8.48 -3.15 -2.29
C ALA A 82 8.19 -3.10 -0.78
N GLY A 83 6.97 -3.45 -0.37
CA GLY A 83 6.63 -3.48 1.04
C GLY A 83 6.95 -4.79 1.76
N THR A 84 6.87 -5.94 1.08
CA THR A 84 7.41 -7.19 1.62
C THR A 84 8.90 -7.08 1.89
N ASP A 85 9.64 -6.41 1.02
CA ASP A 85 11.06 -6.15 1.21
C ASP A 85 11.32 -5.10 2.28
N ALA A 86 10.47 -4.08 2.39
CA ALA A 86 10.55 -3.12 3.49
C ALA A 86 10.42 -3.82 4.85
N PHE A 87 9.59 -4.86 4.97
CA PHE A 87 9.55 -5.70 6.17
C PHE A 87 10.89 -6.36 6.48
N TRP A 88 11.51 -7.02 5.49
CA TRP A 88 12.81 -7.66 5.70
C TRP A 88 13.89 -6.64 6.06
N VAL A 89 13.86 -5.44 5.48
CA VAL A 89 14.75 -4.35 5.85
C VAL A 89 14.49 -3.87 7.28
N VAL A 90 13.23 -3.75 7.71
CA VAL A 90 12.87 -3.42 9.10
C VAL A 90 13.44 -4.48 10.06
N ALA A 91 13.34 -5.76 9.71
CA ALA A 91 13.84 -6.87 10.52
C ALA A 91 15.37 -6.85 10.70
N THR A 92 16.12 -6.04 9.94
CA THR A 92 17.56 -5.83 10.17
C THR A 92 17.85 -4.98 11.41
N PHE A 93 16.86 -4.26 11.96
CA PHE A 93 17.04 -3.28 13.04
C PHE A 93 18.15 -2.25 12.77
N ASN A 94 18.49 -1.99 11.51
CA ASN A 94 19.49 -1.01 11.15
C ASN A 94 18.79 0.32 10.81
N HIS A 95 18.82 1.26 11.75
CA HIS A 95 18.11 2.52 11.63
C HIS A 95 18.53 3.35 10.41
N THR A 96 19.82 3.39 10.05
CA THR A 96 20.25 4.13 8.85
C THR A 96 19.68 3.48 7.60
N LEU A 97 19.81 2.16 7.51
CA LEU A 97 19.36 1.39 6.36
C LEU A 97 17.85 1.50 6.16
N MET A 98 17.07 1.35 7.23
CA MET A 98 15.62 1.52 7.19
C MET A 98 15.23 2.92 6.72
N LYS A 99 15.90 3.96 7.21
CA LYS A 99 15.65 5.34 6.79
C LYS A 99 15.96 5.50 5.29
N ASN A 100 17.13 5.05 4.84
CA ASN A 100 17.54 5.14 3.45
C ASN A 100 16.60 4.36 2.54
N TRP A 101 16.24 3.13 2.92
CA TRP A 101 15.30 2.30 2.19
C TRP A 101 13.93 2.96 2.05
N HIS A 102 13.38 3.49 3.15
CA HIS A 102 12.09 4.14 3.14
C HIS A 102 12.05 5.33 2.15
N TYR A 103 13.05 6.24 2.22
CA TYR A 103 13.08 7.43 1.37
C TYR A 103 13.54 7.15 -0.07
N PHE A 104 14.56 6.32 -0.27
CA PHE A 104 15.10 6.09 -1.62
C PHE A 104 14.37 5.00 -2.38
N ILE A 105 13.73 4.04 -1.71
CA ILE A 105 13.10 2.89 -2.36
C ILE A 105 11.58 2.89 -2.14
N SER A 106 11.11 2.71 -0.90
CA SER A 106 9.68 2.50 -0.62
C SER A 106 8.79 3.64 -1.13
N MET A 107 9.13 4.88 -0.80
CA MET A 107 8.34 6.06 -1.22
C MET A 107 8.26 6.21 -2.73
N ARG A 108 9.36 5.91 -3.45
CA ARG A 108 9.41 6.02 -4.91
C ARG A 108 8.59 4.93 -5.58
N MET A 109 8.71 3.69 -5.10
CA MET A 109 7.92 2.57 -5.60
C MET A 109 6.42 2.76 -5.35
N MET A 110 6.02 3.22 -4.16
CA MET A 110 4.62 3.53 -3.86
C MET A 110 4.09 4.67 -4.73
N THR A 111 4.89 5.71 -4.98
CA THR A 111 4.52 6.81 -5.87
C THR A 111 4.33 6.31 -7.30
N LEU A 112 5.26 5.50 -7.80
CA LEU A 112 5.19 4.92 -9.13
C LEU A 112 3.97 3.99 -9.29
N ALA A 113 3.71 3.11 -8.32
CA ALA A 113 2.54 2.23 -8.33
C ALA A 113 1.23 3.04 -8.34
N SER A 114 1.18 4.14 -7.59
CA SER A 114 0.04 5.06 -7.59
C SER A 114 -0.15 5.72 -8.94
N ILE A 115 0.92 6.26 -9.50
CA ILE A 115 0.89 6.89 -10.83
C ILE A 115 0.40 5.90 -11.90
N LEU A 116 0.95 4.69 -11.94
CA LEU A 116 0.53 3.66 -12.89
C LEU A 116 -0.94 3.28 -12.70
N SER A 117 -1.41 3.20 -11.45
CA SER A 117 -2.81 2.94 -11.14
C SER A 117 -3.71 4.10 -11.58
N PHE A 118 -3.29 5.36 -11.40
CA PHE A 118 -4.04 6.55 -11.85
C PHE A 118 -4.09 6.70 -13.37
N CYS A 119 -3.00 6.35 -14.08
CA CYS A 119 -2.99 6.31 -15.54
C CYS A 119 -4.04 5.34 -16.11
N LEU A 120 -4.40 4.29 -15.36
CA LEU A 120 -5.47 3.36 -15.73
C LEU A 120 -6.86 3.89 -15.33
N TYR A 121 -6.94 4.62 -14.22
CA TYR A 121 -8.19 5.20 -13.70
C TYR A 121 -8.74 6.33 -14.57
N ILE A 122 -7.93 7.35 -14.86
CA ILE A 122 -8.38 8.63 -15.45
C ILE A 122 -9.06 8.43 -16.82
N PRO A 123 -8.46 7.72 -17.79
CA PRO A 123 -9.03 7.57 -19.13
C PRO A 123 -10.19 6.59 -19.19
N SER A 124 -10.42 5.81 -18.13
CA SER A 124 -11.60 4.94 -18.02
C SER A 124 -12.87 5.71 -17.61
N ASN A 125 -12.71 6.93 -17.09
CA ASN A 125 -13.78 7.77 -16.55
C ASN A 125 -13.92 9.12 -17.26
N TRP A 126 -12.98 9.50 -18.14
CA TRP A 126 -13.01 10.73 -18.92
C TRP A 126 -13.20 10.45 -20.41
N GLY A 127 -14.20 11.11 -20.99
CA GLY A 127 -14.32 11.31 -22.43
C GLY A 127 -15.13 10.25 -23.19
N SER A 128 -15.56 10.64 -24.39
CA SER A 128 -16.04 9.72 -25.41
C SER A 128 -14.86 8.97 -26.04
N LYS A 129 -15.08 7.79 -26.65
CA LYS A 129 -14.02 6.98 -27.30
C LYS A 129 -13.12 7.78 -28.27
N ALA A 130 -13.58 8.92 -28.80
CA ALA A 130 -12.85 9.75 -29.75
C ALA A 130 -11.71 10.57 -29.13
N THR A 131 -11.75 10.94 -27.84
CA THR A 131 -10.69 11.75 -27.18
C THR A 131 -9.73 10.91 -26.33
N GLN A 132 -9.99 9.61 -26.22
CA GLN A 132 -9.35 8.73 -25.25
C GLN A 132 -7.82 8.68 -25.40
N ILE A 133 -7.29 8.68 -26.62
CA ILE A 133 -5.83 8.64 -26.88
C ILE A 133 -5.15 9.92 -26.38
N GLN A 134 -5.77 11.08 -26.61
CA GLN A 134 -5.26 12.37 -26.15
C GLN A 134 -5.29 12.45 -24.61
N ASP A 135 -6.32 11.87 -23.99
CA ASP A 135 -6.47 11.78 -22.54
C ASP A 135 -5.40 10.86 -21.92
N TYR A 136 -5.05 9.73 -22.57
CA TYR A 136 -3.94 8.86 -22.16
C TYR A 136 -2.58 9.55 -22.25
N SER A 137 -2.29 10.24 -23.35
CA SER A 137 -1.02 10.97 -23.54
C SER A 137 -0.87 12.10 -22.52
N PHE A 138 -1.94 12.85 -22.24
CA PHE A 138 -1.95 13.89 -21.22
C PHE A 138 -1.75 13.31 -19.81
N ALA A 139 -2.49 12.25 -19.45
CA ALA A 139 -2.36 11.58 -18.17
C ALA A 139 -0.95 11.01 -17.95
N LEU A 140 -0.33 10.44 -18.99
CA LEU A 140 1.04 9.96 -18.95
C LEU A 140 2.05 11.10 -18.76
N SER A 141 1.89 12.20 -19.49
CA SER A 141 2.75 13.38 -19.36
C SER A 141 2.68 13.99 -17.94
N LEU A 142 1.46 14.18 -17.42
CA LEU A 142 1.22 14.69 -16.07
C LEU A 142 1.81 13.74 -15.01
N SER A 143 1.69 12.43 -15.23
CA SER A 143 2.24 11.39 -14.39
C SER A 143 3.77 11.41 -14.36
N CYS A 144 4.42 11.53 -15.52
CA CYS A 144 5.87 11.68 -15.62
C CYS A 144 6.35 12.95 -14.89
N LEU A 145 5.67 14.08 -15.10
CA LEU A 145 5.97 15.34 -14.41
C LEU A 145 5.82 15.20 -12.89
N THR A 146 4.73 14.58 -12.43
CA THR A 146 4.46 14.35 -11.00
C THR A 146 5.52 13.45 -10.38
N TYR A 147 5.89 12.35 -11.05
CA TYR A 147 6.95 11.47 -10.59
C TYR A 147 8.29 12.23 -10.49
N PHE A 148 8.63 13.02 -11.50
CA PHE A 148 9.86 13.82 -11.50
C PHE A 148 9.89 14.83 -10.36
N LEU A 149 8.83 15.63 -10.19
CA LEU A 149 8.72 16.63 -9.13
C LEU A 149 8.77 15.99 -7.74
N PHE A 150 8.07 14.86 -7.55
CA PHE A 150 8.11 14.11 -6.30
C PHE A 150 9.53 13.65 -5.97
N ASN A 151 10.21 13.02 -6.94
CA ASN A 151 11.59 12.55 -6.76
C ASN A 151 12.56 13.70 -6.50
N TYR A 152 12.36 14.83 -7.16
CA TYR A 152 13.16 16.04 -6.97
C TYR A 152 12.98 16.58 -5.54
N ALA A 153 11.74 16.76 -5.10
CA ALA A 153 11.42 17.22 -3.75
C ALA A 153 11.99 16.28 -2.68
N LEU A 154 11.78 14.97 -2.83
CA LEU A 154 12.27 13.95 -1.92
C LEU A 154 13.80 13.97 -1.82
N SER A 155 14.48 14.16 -2.96
CA SER A 155 15.94 14.25 -3.01
C SER A 155 16.50 15.53 -2.39
N ARG A 156 15.72 16.62 -2.35
CA ARG A 156 16.12 17.88 -1.67
C ARG A 156 15.86 17.84 -0.17
N VAL A 157 14.74 17.26 0.25
CA VAL A 157 14.36 17.20 1.67
C VAL A 157 15.25 16.22 2.43
N HIS A 158 15.63 15.10 1.81
CA HIS A 158 16.51 14.12 2.44
C HIS A 158 17.99 14.43 2.18
N ARG A 159 18.69 15.00 3.17
CA ARG A 159 20.16 15.16 3.11
C ARG A 159 20.80 13.79 2.88
N ARG A 160 21.72 13.72 1.92
CA ARG A 160 22.48 12.51 1.61
C ARG A 160 23.21 12.05 2.89
N PRO A 161 22.96 10.84 3.40
CA PRO A 161 23.83 10.30 4.43
C PRO A 161 25.23 10.08 3.83
N PRO A 162 26.31 10.15 4.63
CA PRO A 162 27.62 9.76 4.16
C PRO A 162 27.56 8.31 3.68
N SER A 163 27.96 8.07 2.42
CA SER A 163 28.03 6.74 1.84
C SER A 163 29.15 5.97 2.54
N THR A 164 28.80 5.01 3.40
CA THR A 164 29.78 4.18 4.08
C THR A 164 29.35 2.73 4.05
N LEU A 165 30.26 1.82 3.64
CA LEU A 165 30.09 0.36 3.74
C LEU A 165 29.71 -0.11 5.16
N ILE A 166 30.01 0.71 6.18
CA ILE A 166 29.65 0.51 7.60
C ILE A 166 28.11 0.37 7.81
N ASN A 167 27.28 0.85 6.87
CA ASN A 167 25.82 0.76 6.99
C ASN A 167 25.23 -0.62 6.62
N ALA A 168 26.03 -1.56 6.10
CA ALA A 168 25.57 -2.88 5.66
C ALA A 168 25.75 -3.96 6.75
N HIS A 169 24.87 -3.96 7.75
CA HIS A 169 24.88 -4.95 8.83
C HIS A 169 23.48 -5.14 9.45
N PHE A 170 23.30 -6.28 10.12
CA PHE A 170 22.18 -6.51 11.03
C PHE A 170 22.49 -5.85 12.38
N GLY A 171 21.60 -4.97 12.83
CA GLY A 171 21.66 -4.33 14.15
C GLY A 171 20.84 -5.09 15.19
N THR A 172 20.89 -4.62 16.44
CA THR A 172 20.02 -5.09 17.51
C THR A 172 18.89 -4.10 17.79
N ILE A 173 17.78 -4.58 18.36
CA ILE A 173 16.67 -3.70 18.77
C ILE A 173 17.13 -2.60 19.74
N GLN A 174 18.12 -2.90 20.59
CA GLN A 174 18.71 -1.94 21.51
C GLN A 174 19.48 -0.85 20.77
N GLN A 175 20.36 -1.21 19.82
CA GLN A 175 21.11 -0.24 19.00
C GLN A 175 20.16 0.65 18.19
N TYR A 176 19.09 0.07 17.64
CA TYR A 176 18.06 0.82 16.94
C TYR A 176 17.36 1.83 17.86
N SER A 177 16.90 1.35 19.02
CA SER A 177 16.23 2.15 20.04
C SER A 177 17.10 3.30 20.54
N ASP A 178 18.38 3.04 20.82
CA ASP A 178 19.34 4.05 21.26
C ASP A 178 19.58 5.12 20.19
N LYS A 179 19.50 4.77 18.91
CA LYS A 179 19.64 5.73 17.81
C LYS A 179 18.37 6.55 17.60
N MET A 180 17.20 5.93 17.76
CA MET A 180 15.90 6.59 17.67
C MET A 180 15.70 7.58 18.83
N SER A 181 16.11 7.22 20.05
CA SER A 181 15.95 8.03 21.25
C SER A 181 16.73 9.35 21.21
N ARG A 182 17.79 9.44 20.39
CA ARG A 182 18.55 10.69 20.15
C ARG A 182 17.68 11.80 19.53
N SER A 183 16.58 11.43 18.88
CA SER A 183 15.62 12.38 18.32
C SER A 183 14.45 12.66 19.27
N SER A 184 14.51 12.23 20.53
CA SER A 184 13.45 12.46 21.53
C SER A 184 13.33 13.95 21.87
N PHE A 185 12.09 14.45 21.85
CA PHE A 185 11.77 15.86 22.15
C PHE A 185 10.60 16.01 23.14
N GLY A 186 10.30 14.94 23.90
CA GLY A 186 9.30 14.93 24.97
C GLY A 186 7.85 14.71 24.51
N TRP A 187 7.01 14.23 25.43
CA TRP A 187 5.60 13.87 25.16
C TRP A 187 4.73 15.06 24.77
N ASP A 188 4.83 16.21 25.45
CA ASP A 188 4.00 17.39 25.15
C ASP A 188 4.16 17.83 23.68
N ARG A 189 5.41 18.05 23.26
CA ARG A 189 5.69 18.42 21.88
C ARG A 189 5.39 17.29 20.89
N ALA A 190 5.55 16.02 21.27
CA ALA A 190 5.14 14.87 20.45
C ALA A 190 3.63 14.84 20.21
N LEU A 191 2.82 15.12 21.23
CA LEU A 191 1.37 15.20 21.13
C LEU A 191 0.94 16.37 20.25
N GLN A 192 1.53 17.56 20.43
CA GLN A 192 1.23 18.72 19.59
C GLN A 192 1.53 18.47 18.11
N VAL A 193 2.69 17.86 17.81
CA VAL A 193 3.06 17.50 16.43
C VAL A 193 2.15 16.39 15.90
N SER A 194 1.83 15.40 16.73
CA SER A 194 0.92 14.31 16.35
C SER A 194 -0.46 14.85 15.99
N ALA A 195 -1.02 15.77 16.77
CA ALA A 195 -2.32 16.37 16.49
C ALA A 195 -2.37 17.04 15.10
N ILE A 196 -1.32 17.80 14.74
CA ILE A 196 -1.22 18.45 13.43
C ILE A 196 -1.06 17.43 12.30
N ILE A 197 -0.20 16.42 12.50
CA ILE A 197 0.04 15.41 11.46
C ILE A 197 -1.17 14.51 11.26
N CYS A 198 -1.88 14.15 12.34
CA CYS A 198 -3.03 13.26 12.33
C CYS A 198 -4.30 13.93 11.79
N SER A 199 -4.43 15.26 11.94
CA SER A 199 -5.56 15.99 11.35
C SER A 199 -5.51 15.96 9.82
N PHE A 200 -4.33 15.98 9.21
CA PHE A 200 -4.18 15.98 7.75
C PHE A 200 -4.79 14.75 7.05
N PRO A 201 -4.43 13.49 7.36
CA PRO A 201 -5.06 12.32 6.74
C PRO A 201 -6.55 12.23 7.08
N THR A 202 -6.96 12.65 8.29
CA THR A 202 -8.38 12.67 8.69
C THR A 202 -9.20 13.66 7.84
N VAL A 203 -8.68 14.85 7.61
CA VAL A 203 -9.31 15.82 6.70
C VAL A 203 -9.30 15.24 5.29
N LEU A 204 -8.16 14.71 4.83
CA LEU A 204 -8.04 14.16 3.48
C LEU A 204 -9.04 13.00 3.21
N THR A 205 -9.30 12.13 4.18
CA THR A 205 -10.33 11.07 4.05
C THR A 205 -11.75 11.62 3.96
N THR A 206 -12.03 12.80 4.51
CA THR A 206 -13.37 13.43 4.42
C THR A 206 -13.62 14.16 3.10
N ILE A 207 -12.61 14.79 2.51
CA ILE A 207 -12.75 15.57 1.27
C ILE A 207 -12.41 14.78 0.00
N MET A 208 -11.57 13.74 0.08
CA MET A 208 -11.22 12.98 -1.12
C MET A 208 -12.36 12.10 -1.60
N PRO A 209 -12.66 12.10 -2.91
CA PRO A 209 -13.57 11.13 -3.51
C PRO A 209 -13.09 9.70 -3.24
N SER A 210 -14.02 8.75 -3.11
CA SER A 210 -13.70 7.34 -2.81
C SER A 210 -12.74 6.68 -3.82
N GLY A 211 -12.69 7.17 -5.07
CA GLY A 211 -11.76 6.70 -6.09
C GLY A 211 -10.31 7.21 -5.94
N TRP A 212 -10.06 8.18 -5.05
CA TRP A 212 -8.76 8.84 -4.88
C TRP A 212 -8.05 8.42 -3.59
N VAL A 213 -8.57 7.39 -2.92
CA VAL A 213 -8.11 6.96 -1.60
C VAL A 213 -6.64 6.49 -1.65
N THR A 214 -6.14 6.01 -2.79
CA THR A 214 -4.71 5.68 -3.01
C THR A 214 -3.77 6.89 -2.96
N VAL A 215 -4.28 8.12 -3.12
CA VAL A 215 -3.50 9.36 -2.96
C VAL A 215 -3.24 9.68 -1.48
N ILE A 216 -4.06 9.18 -0.56
CA ILE A 216 -3.99 9.54 0.87
C ILE A 216 -2.62 9.23 1.46
N PRO A 217 -2.05 8.02 1.31
CA PRO A 217 -0.69 7.73 1.77
C PRO A 217 0.38 8.60 1.08
N LEU A 218 0.20 8.92 -0.20
CA LEU A 218 1.15 9.73 -0.98
C LEU A 218 1.23 11.18 -0.53
N LEU A 219 0.14 11.74 0.01
CA LEU A 219 0.16 13.09 0.55
C LEU A 219 0.55 13.10 2.02
N THR A 220 0.13 12.10 2.78
CA THR A 220 0.34 12.05 4.24
C THR A 220 1.81 11.85 4.59
N ILE A 221 2.53 10.97 3.89
CA ILE A 221 3.92 10.65 4.24
C ILE A 221 4.90 11.81 3.91
N PRO A 222 4.80 12.50 2.75
CA PRO A 222 5.57 13.72 2.52
C PRO A 222 5.18 14.85 3.46
N PHE A 223 3.89 15.02 3.76
CA PHE A 223 3.45 16.03 4.73
C PHE A 223 4.08 15.81 6.11
N GLU A 224 4.05 14.58 6.63
CA GLU A 224 4.73 14.19 7.86
C GLU A 224 6.23 14.53 7.79
N SER A 225 6.90 14.11 6.72
CA SER A 225 8.34 14.32 6.54
C SER A 225 8.71 15.80 6.45
N ILE A 226 7.93 16.61 5.75
CA ILE A 226 8.14 18.05 5.59
C ILE A 226 7.90 18.79 6.91
N LEU A 227 6.83 18.45 7.64
CA LEU A 227 6.50 19.10 8.91
C LEU A 227 7.56 18.78 9.99
N LEU A 228 8.00 17.52 10.07
CA LEU A 228 9.08 17.13 10.99
C LEU A 228 10.37 17.86 10.62
N ALA A 229 10.74 17.88 9.33
CA ALA A 229 11.94 18.57 8.87
C ALA A 229 11.90 20.09 9.12
N SER A 230 10.76 20.76 8.89
CA SER A 230 10.61 22.21 9.08
C SER A 230 10.74 22.60 10.56
N LYS A 231 10.27 21.74 11.47
CA LYS A 231 10.44 21.92 12.92
C LYS A 231 11.79 21.43 13.45
N LYS A 232 12.69 20.94 12.57
CA LYS A 232 13.98 20.30 12.90
C LYS A 232 13.82 19.12 13.86
N LEU A 233 12.73 18.37 13.73
CA LEU A 233 12.40 17.20 14.54
C LEU A 233 12.65 15.90 13.74
N GLY A 234 13.03 14.83 14.44
CA GLY A 234 13.03 13.48 13.90
C GLY A 234 11.76 12.71 14.26
N ARG A 235 11.63 11.47 13.77
CA ARG A 235 10.63 10.53 14.29
C ARG A 235 11.09 10.05 15.68
N SER A 236 10.58 10.66 16.74
CA SER A 236 10.90 10.25 18.11
C SER A 236 10.07 9.04 18.56
N PRO A 237 10.51 8.29 19.58
CA PRO A 237 9.70 7.20 20.15
C PRO A 237 8.31 7.66 20.59
N GLU A 238 8.21 8.82 21.24
CA GLU A 238 6.95 9.37 21.73
C GLU A 238 6.00 9.70 20.57
N PHE A 239 6.53 10.35 19.51
CA PHE A 239 5.78 10.67 18.31
C PHE A 239 5.28 9.43 17.56
N ILE A 240 6.12 8.39 17.45
CA ILE A 240 5.72 7.14 16.79
C ILE A 240 4.55 6.50 17.52
N LEU A 241 4.59 6.47 18.86
CA LEU A 241 3.55 5.87 19.68
C LEU A 241 2.26 6.70 19.73
N SER A 242 2.34 8.04 19.71
CA SER A 242 1.14 8.89 19.73
C SER A 242 0.54 9.15 18.35
N GLY A 243 1.36 9.52 17.36
CA GLY A 243 0.93 9.94 16.03
C GLY A 243 1.14 8.86 14.96
N GLY A 244 2.29 8.19 14.98
CA GLY A 244 2.61 7.15 13.99
C GLY A 244 1.57 6.02 13.98
N VAL A 245 1.21 5.51 15.16
CA VAL A 245 0.15 4.49 15.33
C VAL A 245 -1.17 4.96 14.74
N PHE A 246 -1.57 6.22 15.00
CA PHE A 246 -2.82 6.78 14.50
C PHE A 246 -2.84 6.90 12.97
N ILE A 247 -1.76 7.39 12.36
CA ILE A 247 -1.64 7.49 10.90
C ILE A 247 -1.79 6.10 10.26
N HIS A 248 -1.13 5.09 10.83
CA HIS A 248 -1.26 3.71 10.37
C HIS A 248 -2.69 3.18 10.53
N ALA A 249 -3.36 3.50 11.63
CA ALA A 249 -4.76 3.12 11.85
C ALA A 249 -5.69 3.76 10.82
N VAL A 250 -5.58 5.07 10.55
CA VAL A 250 -6.39 5.78 9.55
C VAL A 250 -6.17 5.22 8.15
N CYS A 251 -4.91 5.00 7.75
CA CYS A 251 -4.60 4.38 6.47
C CYS A 251 -5.13 2.94 6.39
N PHE A 252 -5.01 2.16 7.47
CA PHE A 252 -5.56 0.81 7.51
C PHE A 252 -7.08 0.78 7.39
N THR A 253 -7.81 1.64 8.10
CA THR A 253 -9.28 1.63 8.10
C THR A 253 -9.85 2.23 6.83
N HIS A 254 -9.41 3.43 6.44
CA HIS A 254 -10.01 4.18 5.34
C HIS A 254 -9.49 3.75 3.98
N TRP A 255 -8.27 3.22 3.89
CA TRP A 255 -7.73 2.68 2.65
C TRP A 255 -7.71 1.15 2.64
N GLY A 256 -7.17 0.50 3.67
CA GLY A 256 -6.99 -0.95 3.68
C GLY A 256 -8.31 -1.72 3.76
N LEU A 257 -9.06 -1.54 4.86
CA LEU A 257 -10.33 -2.24 5.07
C LEU A 257 -11.39 -1.81 4.06
N SER A 258 -11.40 -0.55 3.63
CA SER A 258 -12.41 -0.10 2.65
C SER A 258 -12.29 -0.88 1.33
N GLN A 259 -11.08 -1.18 0.87
CA GLN A 259 -10.83 -2.03 -0.31
C GLN A 259 -11.36 -3.46 -0.10
N VAL A 260 -11.09 -4.04 1.08
CA VAL A 260 -11.54 -5.39 1.44
C VAL A 260 -13.06 -5.46 1.56
N ASN A 261 -13.68 -4.49 2.24
CA ASN A 261 -15.11 -4.43 2.46
C ASN A 261 -15.88 -4.19 1.16
N ALA A 262 -15.32 -3.38 0.25
CA ALA A 262 -15.94 -3.12 -1.04
C ALA A 262 -15.81 -4.31 -2.01
N SER A 263 -14.65 -4.97 -2.05
CA SER A 263 -14.46 -6.21 -2.82
C SER A 263 -13.39 -7.09 -2.18
N PRO A 264 -13.76 -8.13 -1.41
CA PRO A 264 -12.79 -9.01 -0.76
C PRO A 264 -12.00 -9.84 -1.78
N ARG A 265 -12.60 -10.08 -2.96
CA ARG A 265 -11.96 -10.71 -4.11
C ARG A 265 -11.23 -9.69 -4.98
N LEU A 266 -10.11 -10.08 -5.58
CA LEU A 266 -9.49 -9.37 -6.68
C LEU A 266 -10.47 -9.30 -7.88
N LEU A 267 -10.54 -8.13 -8.51
CA LEU A 267 -11.14 -7.91 -9.82
C LEU A 267 -10.18 -8.31 -10.94
N LEU A 268 -8.87 -8.16 -10.71
CA LEU A 268 -7.87 -8.67 -11.65
C LEU A 268 -7.90 -10.21 -11.71
N PRO A 269 -7.75 -10.81 -12.91
CA PRO A 269 -7.45 -12.23 -13.00
C PRO A 269 -6.18 -12.58 -12.22
N SER A 270 -6.18 -13.71 -11.50
CA SER A 270 -5.07 -14.12 -10.63
C SER A 270 -3.71 -14.13 -11.33
N TRP A 271 -3.67 -14.52 -12.60
CA TRP A 271 -2.44 -14.50 -13.41
C TRP A 271 -1.95 -13.09 -13.74
N VAL A 272 -2.86 -12.15 -14.02
CA VAL A 272 -2.51 -10.74 -14.25
C VAL A 272 -1.96 -10.13 -12.98
N PHE A 273 -2.61 -10.38 -11.84
CA PHE A 273 -2.16 -9.90 -10.54
C PHE A 273 -0.74 -10.39 -10.24
N LEU A 274 -0.47 -11.69 -10.39
CA LEU A 274 0.86 -12.25 -10.14
C LEU A 274 1.91 -11.78 -11.16
N ALA A 275 1.54 -11.59 -12.42
CA ALA A 275 2.43 -10.98 -13.42
C ALA A 275 2.81 -9.55 -13.00
N LEU A 276 1.86 -8.75 -12.52
CA LEU A 276 2.12 -7.41 -12.01
C LEU A 276 3.01 -7.42 -10.75
N VAL A 277 2.88 -8.41 -9.87
CA VAL A 277 3.78 -8.60 -8.73
C VAL A 277 5.23 -8.83 -9.21
N VAL A 278 5.41 -9.65 -10.25
CA VAL A 278 6.74 -9.88 -10.86
C VAL A 278 7.26 -8.60 -11.54
N VAL A 279 6.41 -7.88 -12.27
CA VAL A 279 6.78 -6.58 -12.86
C VAL A 279 7.21 -5.58 -11.77
N GLY A 280 6.48 -5.51 -10.66
CA GLY A 280 6.86 -4.70 -9.49
C GLY A 280 8.24 -5.07 -8.94
N ARG A 281 8.57 -6.37 -8.84
CA ARG A 281 9.90 -6.85 -8.48
C ARG A 281 10.99 -6.41 -9.46
N LEU A 282 10.74 -6.51 -10.77
CA LEU A 282 11.71 -6.10 -11.78
C LEU A 282 11.98 -4.59 -11.73
N ILE A 283 10.93 -3.78 -11.59
CA ILE A 283 11.05 -2.33 -11.42
C ILE A 283 11.86 -2.01 -10.16
N LEU A 284 11.57 -2.70 -9.05
CA LEU A 284 12.32 -2.55 -7.80
C LEU A 284 13.80 -2.90 -7.99
N ASP A 285 14.12 -4.02 -8.64
CA ASP A 285 15.50 -4.45 -8.88
C ASP A 285 16.25 -3.46 -9.77
N LEU A 286 15.63 -2.91 -10.83
CA LEU A 286 16.19 -1.83 -11.65
C LEU A 286 16.44 -0.55 -10.84
N HIS A 287 15.51 -0.22 -9.94
CA HIS A 287 15.63 0.94 -9.06
C HIS A 287 16.74 0.77 -8.02
N LEU A 288 16.92 -0.44 -7.50
CA LEU A 288 18.03 -0.79 -6.62
C LEU A 288 19.37 -0.74 -7.35
N GLN A 289 19.46 -1.28 -8.57
CA GLN A 289 20.68 -1.22 -9.38
C GLN A 289 21.09 0.22 -9.67
N SER A 290 20.17 1.05 -10.15
CA SER A 290 20.45 2.48 -10.40
C SER A 290 20.80 3.25 -9.12
N SER A 291 20.15 2.95 -8.00
CA SER A 291 20.45 3.58 -6.70
C SER A 291 21.76 3.08 -6.10
N SER A 292 22.17 1.85 -6.40
CA SER A 292 23.35 1.22 -5.81
C SER A 292 24.66 1.89 -6.17
N LEU A 293 24.72 2.55 -7.33
CA LEU A 293 25.85 3.40 -7.74
C LEU A 293 26.17 4.49 -6.70
N ARG A 294 25.16 4.90 -5.91
CA ARG A 294 25.32 5.90 -4.84
C ARG A 294 25.23 5.31 -3.44
N TYR A 295 24.56 4.17 -3.28
CA TYR A 295 24.27 3.53 -2.00
C TYR A 295 24.60 2.03 -2.07
N PRO A 296 25.86 1.64 -1.86
CA PRO A 296 26.29 0.25 -1.97
C PRO A 296 25.60 -0.67 -0.96
N GLU A 297 25.07 -0.13 0.16
CA GLU A 297 24.27 -0.89 1.12
C GLU A 297 23.03 -1.55 0.49
N PHE A 298 22.51 -1.02 -0.63
CA PHE A 298 21.37 -1.63 -1.32
C PHE A 298 21.74 -2.92 -2.06
N LEU A 299 23.00 -3.09 -2.50
CA LEU A 299 23.46 -4.36 -3.05
C LEU A 299 23.54 -5.43 -1.96
N TRP A 300 24.04 -5.04 -0.78
CA TRP A 300 24.04 -5.93 0.38
C TRP A 300 22.62 -6.35 0.77
N VAL A 301 21.69 -5.39 0.87
CA VAL A 301 20.27 -5.69 1.14
C VAL A 301 19.72 -6.65 0.10
N ARG A 302 19.95 -6.38 -1.20
CA ARG A 302 19.44 -7.23 -2.27
C ARG A 302 19.96 -8.67 -2.22
N LYS A 303 21.19 -8.86 -1.74
CA LYS A 303 21.86 -10.16 -1.63
C LYS A 303 21.49 -10.93 -0.36
N GLU A 304 21.48 -10.25 0.78
CA GLU A 304 21.45 -10.89 2.11
C GLU A 304 20.10 -10.77 2.83
N VAL A 305 19.24 -9.82 2.42
CA VAL A 305 18.01 -9.48 3.17
C VAL A 305 16.74 -9.75 2.36
N LEU A 306 16.73 -9.42 1.06
CA LEU A 306 15.51 -9.48 0.25
C LEU A 306 15.20 -10.88 -0.28
N ILE A 307 13.92 -11.11 -0.60
CA ILE A 307 13.47 -12.35 -1.27
C ILE A 307 14.04 -12.39 -2.69
N SER A 308 14.67 -13.52 -3.06
CA SER A 308 15.18 -13.71 -4.41
C SER A 308 14.05 -13.77 -5.45
N THR A 309 14.31 -13.24 -6.65
CA THR A 309 13.36 -13.28 -7.78
C THR A 309 12.98 -14.72 -8.14
N GLU A 310 13.93 -15.65 -8.05
CA GLU A 310 13.65 -17.07 -8.25
C GLU A 310 12.65 -17.62 -7.23
N SER A 311 12.82 -17.29 -5.94
CA SER A 311 11.87 -17.70 -4.90
C SER A 311 10.49 -17.09 -5.13
N LEU A 312 10.44 -15.83 -5.56
CA LEU A 312 9.18 -15.17 -5.94
C LEU A 312 8.48 -15.91 -7.08
N LEU A 313 9.19 -16.26 -8.15
CA LEU A 313 8.62 -16.98 -9.29
C LEU A 313 8.08 -18.34 -8.87
N ARG A 314 8.80 -19.07 -8.01
CA ARG A 314 8.32 -20.35 -7.45
C ARG A 314 7.05 -20.17 -6.62
N VAL A 315 6.97 -19.12 -5.79
CA VAL A 315 5.77 -18.79 -5.00
C VAL A 315 4.61 -18.42 -5.92
N CYS A 316 4.82 -17.59 -6.95
CA CYS A 316 3.80 -17.23 -7.92
C CYS A 316 3.28 -18.47 -8.67
N ALA A 317 4.16 -19.37 -9.10
CA ALA A 317 3.78 -20.61 -9.76
C ALA A 317 2.95 -21.51 -8.85
N ALA A 318 3.37 -21.68 -7.59
CA ALA A 318 2.62 -22.46 -6.59
C ALA A 318 1.24 -21.85 -6.31
N CYS A 319 1.14 -20.53 -6.18
CA CYS A 319 -0.14 -19.83 -6.01
C CYS A 319 -1.06 -19.97 -7.23
N LEU A 320 -0.52 -19.95 -8.45
CA LEU A 320 -1.30 -20.21 -9.67
C LEU A 320 -1.80 -21.64 -9.74
N MET A 321 -0.96 -22.62 -9.43
CA MET A 321 -1.37 -24.02 -9.35
C MET A 321 -2.49 -24.20 -8.33
N ALA A 322 -2.34 -23.63 -7.12
CA ALA A 322 -3.37 -23.69 -6.09
C ALA A 322 -4.72 -23.14 -6.58
N GLU A 323 -4.70 -22.00 -7.29
CA GLU A 323 -5.89 -21.44 -7.93
C GLU A 323 -6.50 -22.38 -8.98
N GLN A 324 -5.67 -23.02 -9.82
CA GLN A 324 -6.14 -23.98 -10.82
C GLN A 324 -6.77 -25.23 -10.18
N PHE A 325 -6.31 -25.65 -9.01
CA PHE A 325 -6.92 -26.72 -8.21
C PHE A 325 -8.13 -26.28 -7.38
N GLY A 326 -8.62 -25.05 -7.56
CA GLY A 326 -9.84 -24.54 -6.92
C GLY A 326 -9.62 -23.97 -5.51
N LEU A 327 -8.37 -23.76 -5.08
CA LEU A 327 -8.05 -23.04 -3.86
C LEU A 327 -7.86 -21.55 -4.19
N PRO A 328 -8.79 -20.65 -3.82
CA PRO A 328 -8.81 -19.28 -4.31
C PRO A 328 -7.83 -18.35 -3.57
N VAL A 329 -6.57 -18.78 -3.44
CA VAL A 329 -5.52 -18.14 -2.63
C VAL A 329 -5.17 -16.75 -3.15
N VAL A 330 -5.04 -16.61 -4.48
CA VAL A 330 -4.71 -15.33 -5.11
C VAL A 330 -5.95 -14.43 -5.13
N SER A 331 -7.10 -14.99 -5.51
CA SER A 331 -8.37 -14.28 -5.61
C SER A 331 -8.74 -13.57 -4.31
N TYR A 332 -8.44 -14.13 -3.14
CA TYR A 332 -8.75 -13.54 -1.83
C TYR A 332 -7.52 -13.01 -1.07
N CYS A 333 -6.38 -12.81 -1.74
CA CYS A 333 -5.14 -12.43 -1.08
C CYS A 333 -5.23 -11.11 -0.29
N LYS A 334 -6.13 -10.20 -0.70
CA LYS A 334 -6.39 -8.90 -0.03
C LYS A 334 -6.74 -9.05 1.44
N LEU A 335 -7.51 -10.08 1.79
CA LEU A 335 -7.94 -10.37 3.16
C LEU A 335 -6.77 -10.54 4.13
N PHE A 336 -5.62 -10.94 3.60
CA PHE A 336 -4.44 -11.26 4.40
C PHE A 336 -3.33 -10.24 4.19
N ILE A 337 -3.04 -9.90 2.94
CA ILE A 337 -1.96 -8.97 2.60
C ILE A 337 -2.18 -7.64 3.31
N ILE A 338 -3.40 -7.10 3.27
CA ILE A 338 -3.68 -5.77 3.83
C ILE A 338 -3.45 -5.77 5.36
N PRO A 339 -4.09 -6.65 6.17
CA PRO A 339 -3.83 -6.68 7.61
C PRO A 339 -2.38 -6.98 7.97
N VAL A 340 -1.73 -7.93 7.29
CA VAL A 340 -0.34 -8.30 7.57
C VAL A 340 0.59 -7.13 7.29
N PHE A 341 0.42 -6.45 6.16
CA PHE A 341 1.25 -5.33 5.76
C PHE A 341 1.19 -4.17 6.75
N TYR A 342 -0.03 -3.81 7.19
CA TYR A 342 -0.22 -2.74 8.17
C TYR A 342 0.26 -3.14 9.57
N SER A 343 -0.01 -4.36 10.01
CA SER A 343 0.44 -4.87 11.31
C SER A 343 1.95 -4.89 11.41
N ILE A 344 2.63 -5.39 10.38
CA ILE A 344 4.09 -5.42 10.31
C ILE A 344 4.67 -4.02 10.26
N SER A 345 4.12 -3.14 9.42
CA SER A 345 4.59 -1.76 9.30
C SER A 345 4.50 -1.04 10.64
N LEU A 346 3.40 -1.25 11.38
CA LEU A 346 3.19 -0.71 12.71
C LEU A 346 4.17 -1.30 13.73
N LEU A 347 4.23 -2.63 13.84
CA LEU A 347 5.10 -3.33 14.80
C LEU A 347 6.57 -3.01 14.59
N GLY A 348 6.99 -2.85 13.33
CA GLY A 348 8.36 -2.55 12.94
C GLY A 348 8.90 -1.24 13.51
N VAL A 349 8.03 -0.24 13.70
CA VAL A 349 8.41 1.08 14.25
C VAL A 349 7.95 1.25 15.69
N ALA A 350 6.80 0.69 16.07
CA ALA A 350 6.24 0.82 17.40
C ALA A 350 7.00 -0.03 18.43
N THR A 351 7.47 -1.23 18.07
CA THR A 351 8.17 -2.12 19.01
C THR A 351 9.48 -1.49 19.51
N PRO A 352 10.38 -0.99 18.64
CA PRO A 352 11.59 -0.34 19.12
C PRO A 352 11.31 0.99 19.83
N ALA A 353 10.27 1.73 19.43
CA ALA A 353 9.84 2.95 20.12
C ALA A 353 9.36 2.66 21.55
N ALA A 354 8.50 1.65 21.72
CA ALA A 354 8.02 1.19 23.02
C ALA A 354 9.19 0.71 23.90
N TYR A 355 10.09 -0.10 23.34
CA TYR A 355 11.31 -0.53 24.02
C TYR A 355 12.14 0.66 24.51
N SER A 356 12.29 1.69 23.67
CA SER A 356 13.00 2.93 24.02
C SER A 356 12.36 3.66 25.21
N VAL A 357 11.04 3.85 25.19
CA VAL A 357 10.33 4.55 26.26
C VAL A 357 10.43 3.79 27.58
N VAL A 358 10.23 2.47 27.55
CA VAL A 358 10.28 1.62 28.76
C VAL A 358 11.70 1.59 29.35
N THR A 359 12.72 1.37 28.52
CA THR A 359 14.11 1.23 29.01
C THR A 359 14.74 2.56 29.41
N LYS A 360 14.34 3.69 28.79
CA LYS A 360 14.77 5.03 29.20
C LYS A 360 14.27 5.38 30.61
N LYS A 361 13.06 4.94 30.98
CA LYS A 361 12.51 5.12 32.33
C LYS A 361 13.28 4.34 33.41
N SER A 362 13.90 3.21 33.04
CA SER A 362 14.71 2.38 33.95
C SER A 362 16.13 2.89 34.20
N LYS A 363 16.65 3.84 33.39
CA LYS A 363 18.01 4.39 33.55
C LYS A 363 18.06 5.70 34.35
N TYR A 364 16.91 6.30 34.62
CA TYR A 364 16.79 7.62 35.28
C TYR A 364 15.72 7.66 36.39
N GLY A 365 15.18 6.50 36.77
CA GLY A 365 14.42 6.31 38.00
C GLY A 365 15.18 5.33 38.88
#